data_AF-A0A956DA78-F1
#
_entry.id   AF-A0A956DA78-F1
#
_cell.length_a   1.000
_cell.length_b   1.000
_cell.length_c   1.000
_cell.angle_alpha   90.00
_cell.angle_beta   90.00
_cell.angle_gamma   90.00
#
_symmetry.space_group_name_H-M   'P 1'
#
loop_
_entity.id
_entity.type
_entity.pdbx_description
1 polymer ?
#
loop_
_entity_poly.entity_id
_entity_poly.type
_entity_poly.pdbx_seq_one_letter_code
_entity_poly.pdbx_strand_id
1 'polypeptide(L)'
;MCVESCACRGCADGEACLASGACVDAGCEATSCGAGEVCRAGACVDACVGAVCPRGEVCEAGACVTPEPPPPSDGGVTPRDGGTGADAGDGGGIADEDAGEGSGSGGSGGCGCRSGGDTGGLWLGVALWLVASRRRRD
;
A
#
# COMPACT_ATOMS: atom_id res chain seq x y z
N MET A 1 24.90 39.10 13.22
CA MET A 1 24.04 37.90 13.08
C MET A 1 22.62 38.38 12.89
N CYS A 2 21.93 38.05 11.80
CA CYS A 2 20.49 38.29 11.70
C CYS A 2 19.78 37.07 12.31
N VAL A 3 19.00 37.29 13.36
CA VAL A 3 18.18 36.23 13.96
C VAL A 3 16.78 36.37 13.37
N GLU A 4 16.35 35.36 12.62
CA GLU A 4 15.02 35.30 12.00
C GLU A 4 13.98 34.75 12.98
N SER A 5 14.10 35.07 14.27
CA SER A 5 13.16 34.61 15.28
C SER A 5 12.11 35.67 15.55
N CYS A 6 10.86 35.24 15.67
CA CYS A 6 9.76 36.11 16.04
C CYS A 6 9.91 36.71 17.44
N ALA A 7 10.71 36.08 18.32
CA ALA A 7 11.06 36.63 19.63
C ALA A 7 11.77 37.99 19.56
N CYS A 8 12.44 38.30 18.43
CA CYS A 8 13.16 39.55 18.24
C CYS A 8 12.46 40.53 17.30
N ARG A 9 11.79 40.06 16.23
CA ARG A 9 11.13 40.93 15.23
C ARG A 9 9.60 40.96 15.30
N GLY A 10 8.97 40.08 16.07
CA GLY A 10 7.52 39.86 15.98
C GLY A 10 7.12 39.13 14.70
N CYS A 11 5.82 38.86 14.56
CA CYS A 11 5.21 38.27 13.37
C CYS A 11 4.33 39.29 12.65
N ALA A 12 3.84 38.96 11.46
CA ALA A 12 2.89 39.81 10.75
C ALA A 12 1.53 39.85 11.48
N ASP A 13 0.68 40.79 11.10
CA ASP A 13 -0.68 40.87 11.64
C ASP A 13 -1.44 39.56 11.39
N GLY A 14 -2.06 39.02 12.44
CA GLY A 14 -2.79 37.75 12.38
C GLY A 14 -1.95 36.51 12.64
N GLU A 15 -0.66 36.66 12.97
CA GLU A 15 0.23 35.56 13.34
C GLU A 15 0.62 35.59 14.83
N ALA A 16 0.89 34.41 15.39
CA ALA A 16 1.40 34.19 16.72
C ALA A 16 2.85 33.64 16.68
N CYS A 17 3.66 34.07 17.63
CA CYS A 17 5.05 33.64 17.77
C CYS A 17 5.12 32.35 18.61
N LEU A 18 5.57 31.25 18.01
CA LEU A 18 5.81 30.00 18.72
C LEU A 18 7.06 30.09 19.60
N ALA A 19 7.14 29.23 20.61
CA ALA A 19 8.34 29.05 21.43
C ALA A 19 9.58 28.61 20.61
N SER A 20 9.36 28.01 19.43
CA SER A 20 10.42 27.67 18.47
C SER A 20 11.01 28.89 17.75
N GLY A 21 10.39 30.06 17.87
CA GLY A 21 10.78 31.28 17.15
C GLY A 21 10.16 31.42 15.76
N ALA A 22 9.27 30.50 15.36
CA ALA A 22 8.53 30.56 14.10
C ALA A 22 7.19 31.31 14.24
N CYS A 23 6.79 32.01 13.19
CA CYS A 23 5.46 32.60 13.07
C CYS A 23 4.47 31.57 12.51
N VAL A 24 3.29 31.50 13.12
CA VAL A 24 2.15 30.69 12.67
C VAL A 24 0.88 31.51 12.72
N ASP A 25 -0.15 31.14 11.97
CA ASP A 25 -1.44 31.82 12.06
C ASP A 25 -1.99 31.81 13.51
N ALA A 26 -2.63 32.91 13.90
CA ALA A 26 -3.27 33.01 15.21
C ALA A 26 -4.34 31.91 15.38
N GLY A 27 -4.32 31.24 16.54
CA GLY A 27 -5.15 30.07 16.85
C GLY A 27 -4.50 28.73 16.48
N CYS A 28 -3.34 28.75 15.80
CA CYS A 28 -2.58 27.54 15.46
C CYS A 28 -1.48 27.20 16.47
N GLU A 29 -1.22 28.04 17.47
CA GLU A 29 -0.15 27.84 18.45
C GLU A 29 -0.32 26.61 19.36
N ALA A 30 -1.56 26.16 19.54
CA ALA A 30 -1.92 25.01 20.36
C ALA A 30 -2.67 23.93 19.55
N THR A 31 -2.80 24.11 18.24
CA THR A 31 -3.61 23.26 17.37
C THR A 31 -2.70 22.39 16.50
N SER A 32 -2.90 21.08 16.59
CA SER A 32 -2.26 20.10 15.71
C SER A 32 -3.32 19.49 14.81
N CYS A 33 -3.22 19.74 13.50
CA CYS A 33 -4.15 19.18 12.52
C CYS A 33 -3.80 17.74 12.15
N GLY A 34 -4.77 17.02 11.58
CA GLY A 34 -4.60 15.65 11.14
C GLY A 34 -3.66 15.52 9.94
N ALA A 35 -3.42 14.27 9.52
CA ALA A 35 -2.63 14.01 8.32
C ALA A 35 -3.31 14.62 7.09
N GLY A 36 -2.55 15.37 6.29
CA GLY A 36 -3.05 16.05 5.09
C GLY A 36 -3.80 17.37 5.34
N GLU A 37 -3.83 17.85 6.58
CA GLU A 37 -4.43 19.13 6.94
C GLU A 37 -3.36 20.15 7.38
N VAL A 38 -3.63 21.43 7.14
CA VAL A 38 -2.82 22.55 7.60
C VAL A 38 -3.70 23.49 8.43
N CYS A 39 -3.17 24.00 9.53
CA CYS A 39 -3.88 25.02 10.30
C CYS A 39 -3.80 26.36 9.57
N ARG A 40 -4.95 26.98 9.30
CA ARG A 40 -5.07 28.35 8.80
C ARG A 40 -6.08 29.11 9.64
N ALA A 41 -5.66 30.25 10.21
CA ALA A 41 -6.49 31.10 11.08
C ALA A 41 -7.24 30.32 12.20
N GLY A 42 -6.57 29.35 12.83
CA GLY A 42 -7.11 28.53 13.91
C GLY A 42 -8.05 27.40 13.47
N ALA A 43 -8.21 27.15 12.17
CA ALA A 43 -8.98 26.03 11.64
C ALA A 43 -8.09 25.08 10.84
N CYS A 44 -8.29 23.77 11.02
CA CYS A 44 -7.67 22.77 10.17
C CYS A 44 -8.40 22.75 8.83
N VAL A 45 -7.65 23.03 7.77
CA VAL A 45 -8.13 22.97 6.39
C VAL A 45 -7.31 21.94 5.64
N ASP A 46 -7.93 21.28 4.68
CA ASP A 46 -7.23 20.34 3.82
C ASP A 46 -6.09 21.06 3.08
N ALA A 47 -4.88 20.48 3.13
CA ALA A 47 -3.68 21.10 2.58
C ALA A 47 -3.68 21.15 1.04
N CYS A 48 -4.56 20.36 0.39
CA CYS A 48 -4.80 20.42 -1.04
C CYS A 48 -5.76 21.53 -1.46
N VAL A 49 -6.41 22.24 -0.52
CA VAL A 49 -7.25 23.40 -0.84
C VAL A 49 -6.41 24.53 -1.42
N GLY A 50 -6.60 24.77 -2.73
CA GLY A 50 -5.88 25.77 -3.50
C GLY A 50 -4.47 25.35 -3.91
N ALA A 51 -4.06 24.11 -3.64
CA ALA A 51 -2.77 23.58 -4.06
C ALA A 51 -2.78 23.32 -5.57
N VAL A 52 -1.71 23.72 -6.25
CA VAL A 52 -1.49 23.43 -7.67
C VAL A 52 -0.28 22.52 -7.79
N CYS A 53 -0.53 21.25 -8.10
CA CYS A 53 0.54 20.27 -8.27
C CYS A 53 1.14 20.36 -9.68
N PRO A 54 2.46 20.15 -9.82
CA PRO A 54 3.12 20.17 -11.11
C PRO A 54 2.72 18.96 -11.97
N ARG A 55 2.86 19.14 -13.30
CA ARG A 55 2.71 18.12 -14.38
C ARG A 55 1.98 16.82 -14.03
N GLY A 56 0.64 16.82 -14.07
CA GLY A 56 -0.17 15.61 -14.05
C GLY A 56 -0.19 14.86 -12.70
N GLU A 57 0.46 15.41 -11.68
CA GLU A 57 0.31 14.97 -10.30
C GLU A 57 -1.03 15.42 -9.74
N VAL A 58 -1.53 14.67 -8.77
CA VAL A 58 -2.74 14.98 -8.01
C VAL A 58 -2.35 15.28 -6.58
N CYS A 59 -3.04 16.22 -5.95
CA CYS A 59 -2.82 16.46 -4.53
C CYS A 59 -3.60 15.43 -3.72
N GLU A 60 -2.89 14.66 -2.89
CA GLU A 60 -3.43 13.65 -2.00
C GLU A 60 -2.77 13.78 -0.63
N ALA A 61 -3.57 13.86 0.44
CA ALA A 61 -3.11 13.98 1.81
C ALA A 61 -2.04 15.09 2.02
N GLY A 62 -2.20 16.23 1.35
CA GLY A 62 -1.28 17.38 1.44
C GLY A 62 0.04 17.22 0.69
N ALA A 63 0.17 16.18 -0.14
CA ALA A 63 1.33 15.96 -1.00
C ALA A 63 0.92 15.83 -2.46
N CYS A 64 1.76 16.31 -3.37
CA CYS A 64 1.58 16.04 -4.79
C CYS A 64 2.13 14.64 -5.11
N VAL A 65 1.26 13.77 -5.61
CA VAL A 65 1.58 12.38 -5.95
C VAL A 65 1.32 12.14 -7.43
N THR A 66 2.18 11.34 -8.06
CA THR A 66 1.89 10.81 -9.39
C THR A 66 0.81 9.74 -9.25
N PRO A 67 -0.34 9.87 -9.92
CA PRO A 67 -1.38 8.85 -9.83
C PRO A 67 -0.85 7.51 -10.38
N GLU A 68 -1.06 6.41 -9.64
CA GLU A 68 -0.75 5.09 -10.16
C GLU A 68 -1.62 4.81 -11.41
N PRO A 69 -1.05 4.14 -12.43
CA PRO A 69 -1.86 3.67 -13.54
C PRO A 69 -2.95 2.73 -12.99
N PRO A 70 -4.17 2.76 -13.56
CA PRO A 70 -5.22 1.85 -13.13
C PRO A 70 -4.72 0.40 -13.22
N PRO A 71 -5.12 -0.48 -12.30
CA PRO A 71 -4.77 -1.89 -12.40
C PRO A 71 -5.25 -2.43 -13.76
N PRO A 72 -4.56 -3.43 -14.34
CA PRO A 72 -5.03 -4.05 -15.56
C PRO A 72 -6.48 -4.48 -15.34
N SER A 73 -7.38 -4.04 -16.22
CA SER A 73 -8.75 -4.54 -16.19
C SER A 73 -8.67 -6.02 -16.49
N ASP A 74 -8.89 -6.85 -15.47
CA ASP A 74 -9.12 -8.30 -15.61
C ASP A 74 -10.37 -8.43 -16.46
N GLY A 75 -10.20 -8.45 -17.79
CA GLY A 75 -11.27 -8.36 -18.78
C GLY A 75 -12.39 -9.31 -18.39
N GLY A 76 -13.40 -8.76 -17.73
CA GLY A 76 -14.49 -9.54 -17.18
C GLY A 76 -15.14 -10.18 -18.37
N VAL A 77 -15.04 -11.50 -18.48
CA VAL A 77 -15.99 -12.23 -19.30
C VAL A 77 -17.34 -11.95 -18.65
N THR A 78 -18.06 -10.97 -19.18
CA THR A 78 -19.52 -10.91 -19.00
C THR A 78 -19.98 -12.33 -19.25
N PRO A 79 -20.77 -12.97 -18.35
CA PRO A 79 -21.24 -14.32 -18.58
C PRO A 79 -21.73 -14.37 -20.01
N ARG A 80 -20.98 -15.08 -20.86
CA ARG A 80 -21.29 -15.21 -22.27
C ARG A 80 -22.69 -15.74 -22.25
N ASP A 81 -23.65 -14.94 -22.72
CA ASP A 81 -25.06 -15.30 -22.73
C ASP A 81 -25.12 -16.72 -23.23
N GLY A 82 -25.31 -17.63 -22.27
CA GLY A 82 -25.36 -19.06 -22.50
C GLY A 82 -26.72 -19.25 -23.09
N GLY A 83 -26.86 -18.90 -24.36
CA GLY A 83 -27.96 -19.30 -25.20
C GLY A 83 -27.92 -20.82 -25.28
N THR A 84 -28.38 -21.49 -24.23
CA THR A 84 -28.97 -22.81 -24.37
C THR A 84 -30.24 -22.56 -25.17
N GLY A 85 -30.08 -22.53 -26.50
CA GLY A 85 -31.19 -22.67 -27.43
C GLY A 85 -31.98 -23.88 -26.97
N ALA A 86 -33.17 -23.61 -26.45
CA ALA A 86 -34.10 -24.63 -26.03
C ALA A 86 -34.75 -25.20 -27.29
N ASP A 87 -34.01 -26.03 -28.02
CA ASP A 87 -34.49 -26.68 -29.25
C ASP A 87 -34.15 -28.18 -29.22
N ALA A 88 -34.99 -28.97 -28.53
CA ALA A 88 -35.42 -30.31 -28.98
C ALA A 88 -36.36 -30.93 -27.92
N GLY A 89 -37.66 -30.94 -28.21
CA GLY A 89 -38.55 -31.99 -27.72
C GLY A 89 -38.30 -33.31 -28.46
N ASP A 90 -39.09 -34.33 -28.09
CA ASP A 90 -39.04 -35.76 -28.45
C ASP A 90 -38.06 -36.56 -27.56
N GLY A 91 -38.44 -37.49 -26.67
CA GLY A 91 -39.61 -38.36 -26.60
C GLY A 91 -39.14 -39.82 -26.53
N GLY A 92 -39.45 -40.56 -25.46
CA GLY A 92 -39.31 -42.02 -25.41
C GLY A 92 -38.58 -42.56 -24.18
N GLY A 93 -39.33 -43.21 -23.28
CA GLY A 93 -38.77 -43.99 -22.17
C GLY A 93 -38.56 -45.46 -22.53
N ILE A 94 -37.74 -46.14 -21.72
CA ILE A 94 -37.98 -47.51 -21.22
C ILE A 94 -37.40 -47.61 -19.81
N ALA A 95 -38.14 -48.29 -18.95
CA ALA A 95 -37.70 -48.86 -17.67
C ALA A 95 -36.71 -50.03 -17.95
N ASP A 96 -35.99 -50.66 -17.03
CA ASP A 96 -36.09 -50.94 -15.60
C ASP A 96 -34.64 -51.24 -15.06
N GLU A 97 -34.56 -51.61 -13.78
CA GLU A 97 -33.54 -52.45 -13.11
C GLU A 97 -32.30 -51.87 -12.36
N ASP A 98 -32.24 -52.33 -11.11
CA ASP A 98 -31.35 -52.06 -9.98
C ASP A 98 -29.93 -52.67 -10.08
N ALA A 99 -29.02 -51.98 -9.36
CA ALA A 99 -27.89 -52.47 -8.56
C ALA A 99 -26.68 -53.20 -9.20
N GLY A 100 -25.50 -52.62 -8.97
CA GLY A 100 -24.22 -53.34 -8.86
C GLY A 100 -23.06 -52.69 -9.62
N GLU A 101 -22.10 -52.12 -8.91
CA GLU A 101 -20.71 -52.65 -8.85
C GLU A 101 -19.76 -51.60 -8.27
N GLY A 102 -18.98 -52.01 -7.28
CA GLY A 102 -17.98 -51.17 -6.64
C GLY A 102 -16.78 -50.84 -7.54
N SER A 103 -16.11 -49.75 -7.19
CA SER A 103 -14.66 -49.67 -7.31
C SER A 103 -14.13 -48.84 -6.17
N GLY A 104 -13.70 -49.55 -5.12
CA GLY A 104 -12.60 -49.06 -4.31
C GLY A 104 -11.32 -49.14 -5.16
N SER A 105 -10.51 -48.09 -5.12
CA SER A 105 -9.05 -48.23 -5.21
C SER A 105 -8.36 -46.95 -4.80
N GLY A 106 -7.46 -47.11 -3.83
CA GLY A 106 -6.17 -46.43 -3.86
C GLY A 106 -6.13 -45.06 -3.22
N GLY A 107 -5.90 -45.05 -1.91
CA GLY A 107 -5.27 -43.89 -1.30
C GLY A 107 -3.83 -43.69 -1.78
N SER A 108 -3.26 -42.59 -1.28
CA SER A 108 -1.84 -42.19 -1.26
C SER A 108 -1.29 -41.48 -2.50
N GLY A 109 -0.98 -40.19 -2.30
CA GLY A 109 -0.23 -39.38 -3.25
C GLY A 109 -0.36 -37.89 -3.00
N GLY A 110 -0.13 -37.43 -1.76
CA GLY A 110 -0.11 -36.00 -1.45
C GLY A 110 0.98 -35.27 -2.27
N CYS A 111 0.62 -34.16 -2.90
CA CYS A 111 1.61 -33.26 -3.50
C CYS A 111 2.34 -32.51 -2.39
N GLY A 112 3.56 -32.96 -2.10
CA GLY A 112 4.43 -32.40 -1.06
C GLY A 112 4.91 -30.98 -1.34
N CYS A 113 5.07 -30.23 -0.25
CA CYS A 113 5.71 -28.93 -0.21
C CYS A 113 7.23 -29.13 -0.33
N ARG A 114 7.87 -28.49 -1.31
CA ARG A 114 9.34 -28.40 -1.37
C ARG A 114 9.80 -27.17 -0.60
N SER A 115 10.14 -27.35 0.67
CA SER A 115 10.96 -26.41 1.44
C SER A 115 12.41 -26.86 1.34
N GLY A 116 13.30 -25.99 0.86
CA GLY A 116 14.73 -26.25 0.90
C GLY A 116 15.55 -25.25 0.09
N GLY A 117 16.29 -24.40 0.79
CA GLY A 117 17.22 -23.47 0.18
C GLY A 117 17.83 -22.44 1.13
N ASP A 118 18.26 -22.85 2.31
CA ASP A 118 19.03 -22.06 3.28
C ASP A 118 20.34 -21.53 2.66
N THR A 119 20.32 -20.32 2.09
CA THR A 119 21.54 -19.55 1.80
C THR A 119 21.86 -18.60 2.96
N GLY A 120 21.90 -19.15 4.17
CA GLY A 120 22.22 -18.46 5.43
C GLY A 120 23.65 -18.74 5.92
N GLY A 121 24.65 -18.76 5.04
CA GLY A 121 25.99 -19.27 5.40
C GLY A 121 27.21 -18.53 4.85
N LEU A 122 27.05 -17.42 4.10
CA LEU A 122 28.19 -16.76 3.44
C LEU A 122 28.71 -15.51 4.18
N TRP A 123 27.98 -14.97 5.16
CA TRP A 123 28.41 -13.78 5.90
C TRP A 123 29.32 -14.07 7.11
N LEU A 124 29.20 -15.26 7.73
CA LEU A 124 30.03 -15.63 8.89
C LEU A 124 31.50 -15.91 8.51
N GLY A 125 31.77 -16.34 7.28
CA GLY A 125 33.14 -16.59 6.80
C GLY A 125 33.95 -15.30 6.60
N VAL A 126 33.33 -14.24 6.07
CA VAL A 126 33.98 -12.95 5.82
C VAL A 126 34.30 -12.23 7.13
N ALA A 127 33.37 -12.28 8.11
CA ALA A 127 33.58 -11.66 9.42
C ALA A 127 34.75 -12.31 10.19
N LEU A 128 34.87 -13.65 10.16
CA LEU A 128 35.97 -14.35 10.82
C LEU A 128 37.33 -14.07 10.14
N TRP A 129 37.34 -13.94 8.81
CA TRP A 129 38.56 -13.60 8.06
C TRP A 129 39.03 -12.15 8.30
N LEU A 130 38.11 -11.18 8.37
CA LEU A 130 38.44 -9.78 8.69
C LEU A 130 38.99 -9.63 10.11
N VAL A 131 38.43 -10.31 11.11
CA VAL A 131 38.94 -10.28 12.48
C VAL A 131 40.31 -10.97 12.59
N ALA A 132 40.49 -12.13 11.93
CA ALA A 132 41.75 -12.85 11.95
C ALA A 132 42.89 -12.10 11.22
N SER A 133 42.60 -11.38 10.13
CA SER A 133 43.62 -10.60 9.40
C SER A 133 44.07 -9.35 10.16
N ARG A 134 43.19 -8.73 10.96
CA ARG A 134 43.52 -7.56 11.77
C ARG A 134 44.47 -7.90 12.92
N ARG A 135 44.26 -9.04 13.59
CA ARG A 135 45.15 -9.53 14.68
C ARG A 135 46.55 -9.93 14.25
N ARG A 136 46.83 -10.10 12.95
CA ARG A 136 48.19 -10.40 12.45
C ARG A 136 48.96 -9.15 12.02
N ARG A 137 48.34 -7.97 12.10
CA ARG A 137 48.95 -6.69 11.72
C ARG A 137 49.28 -5.78 12.92
N ASP A 138 48.88 -6.19 14.12
CA ASP A 138 49.39 -5.66 15.40
C ASP A 138 50.43 -6.64 15.95
#